data_AF-A0AAW6WZK3-F1
#
_entry.id   AF-A0AAW6WZK3-F1
#
_cell.length_a   1.000
_cell.length_b   1.000
_cell.length_c   1.000
_cell.angle_alpha   90.00
_cell.angle_beta   90.00
_cell.angle_gamma   90.00
#
_symmetry.space_group_name_H-M   'P 1'
#
loop_
_entity.id
_entity.type
_entity.pdbx_description
1 polymer ?
#
loop_
_entity_poly.entity_id
_entity_poly.type
_entity_poly.pdbx_seq_one_letter_code
_entity_poly.pdbx_strand_id
1 'polypeptide(L)' 'MARSRGISQDNLALEANVERAYVGYLERGNKNPTVTTLAKIAAALSCDISEFFVPMADNIVTMKPLKSGRKPSRG' A
#
# COMPACT_ATOMS: atom_id res chain seq x y z
N MET A 1 11.06 -7.42 1.29
CA MET A 1 10.90 -6.47 2.42
C MET A 1 10.72 -7.22 3.74
N ALA A 2 9.65 -8.00 3.95
CA ALA A 2 9.47 -8.81 5.16
C ALA A 2 10.45 -9.98 5.27
N ARG A 3 10.64 -10.75 4.18
CA ARG A 3 11.58 -11.88 4.14
C ARG A 3 13.04 -11.46 4.40
N SER A 4 13.42 -10.27 3.95
CA SER A 4 14.76 -9.69 4.18
C SER A 4 15.00 -9.35 5.66
N ARG A 5 13.93 -9.17 6.44
CA ARG A 5 13.96 -8.94 7.90
C ARG A 5 13.68 -10.21 8.71
N GLY A 6 13.61 -11.39 8.06
CA GLY A 6 13.33 -12.67 8.73
C GLY A 6 11.87 -12.87 9.16
N ILE A 7 10.96 -11.97 8.79
CA ILE A 7 9.55 -12.03 9.18
C ILE A 7 8.77 -12.83 8.14
N SER A 8 7.96 -13.79 8.59
CA SER A 8 7.06 -14.55 7.71
C SER A 8 5.86 -13.71 7.28
N GLN A 9 5.26 -14.03 6.12
CA GLN A 9 4.04 -13.35 5.67
C GLN A 9 2.89 -13.49 6.68
N ASP A 10 2.81 -14.65 7.34
CA ASP A 10 1.83 -14.93 8.39
C ASP A 10 2.01 -14.03 9.60
N ASN A 11 3.26 -13.88 10.07
CA ASN A 11 3.54 -13.01 11.21
C ASN A 11 3.28 -11.54 10.88
N LEU A 12 3.69 -11.09 9.68
CA LEU A 12 3.42 -9.73 9.22
C LEU A 12 1.92 -9.44 9.10
N ALA A 13 1.15 -10.39 8.56
CA ALA A 13 -0.30 -10.25 8.45
C ALA A 13 -0.97 -10.11 9.82
N LEU A 14 -0.52 -10.93 10.78
CA LEU A 14 -1.02 -10.92 12.15
C LEU A 14 -0.68 -9.60 12.86
N GLU A 15 0.58 -9.17 12.83
CA GLU A 15 1.03 -7.93 13.47
C GLU A 15 0.43 -6.68 12.83
N ALA A 16 0.34 -6.64 11.50
CA ALA A 16 -0.27 -5.51 10.79
C ALA A 16 -1.81 -5.55 10.80
N ASN A 17 -2.43 -6.58 11.36
CA ASN A 17 -3.88 -6.80 11.36
C ASN A 17 -4.47 -6.65 9.93
N VAL A 18 -3.91 -7.41 9.01
CA VAL A 18 -4.33 -7.51 7.60
C VAL A 18 -4.42 -8.97 7.18
N GLU A 19 -5.14 -9.24 6.09
CA GLU A 19 -5.24 -10.61 5.59
C GLU A 19 -3.91 -11.11 5.03
N ARG A 20 -3.53 -12.36 5.35
CA ARG A 20 -2.33 -13.02 4.82
C ARG A 20 -2.25 -12.96 3.29
N ALA A 21 -3.37 -13.22 2.61
CA ALA A 21 -3.44 -13.13 1.15
C ALA A 21 -3.13 -11.71 0.65
N TYR A 22 -3.59 -10.69 1.38
CA TYR A 22 -3.33 -9.28 1.09
C TYR A 22 -1.84 -8.96 1.17
N VAL A 23 -1.12 -9.45 2.18
CA VAL A 23 0.35 -9.32 2.26
C VAL A 23 1.02 -9.90 1.02
N GLY A 24 0.60 -11.10 0.60
CA GLY A 24 1.12 -11.71 -0.63
C GLY A 24 0.82 -10.89 -1.88
N TYR A 25 -0.35 -10.26 -1.98
CA TYR A 25 -0.67 -9.38 -3.11
C TYR A 25 0.16 -8.10 -3.11
N LEU A 26 0.43 -7.52 -1.94
CA LEU A 26 1.26 -6.34 -1.79
C LEU A 26 2.70 -6.60 -2.22
N GLU A 27 3.30 -7.71 -1.78
CA GLU A 27 4.67 -8.07 -2.15
C GLU A 27 4.84 -8.30 -3.66
N ARG A 28 3.75 -8.65 -4.38
CA ARG A 28 3.74 -8.80 -5.84
C ARG A 28 3.36 -7.51 -6.59
N GLY A 29 2.99 -6.43 -5.90
CA GLY A 29 2.54 -5.19 -6.53
C GLY A 29 1.14 -5.27 -7.17
N ASN A 30 0.33 -6.27 -6.81
CA ASN A 30 -0.98 -6.52 -7.44
C ASN A 30 -2.14 -5.74 -6.80
N LYS A 31 -1.89 -4.97 -5.74
CA LYS A 31 -2.89 -4.16 -5.02
C LYS A 31 -2.31 -2.81 -4.63
N ASN A 32 -3.18 -1.80 -4.62
CA ASN A 32 -2.85 -0.46 -4.11
C ASN A 32 -3.34 -0.35 -2.65
N PRO A 33 -2.46 -0.39 -1.65
CA PRO A 33 -2.83 -0.19 -0.26
C PRO A 33 -3.23 1.26 0.01
N THR A 34 -4.12 1.42 0.99
CA THR A 34 -4.35 2.74 1.58
C THR A 34 -3.13 3.17 2.39
N VAL A 35 -2.99 4.48 2.63
CA VAL A 35 -1.95 5.01 3.53
C VAL A 35 -2.08 4.40 4.94
N THR A 36 -3.30 4.17 5.42
CA THR A 36 -3.57 3.52 6.71
C THR A 36 -3.06 2.07 6.74
N THR A 37 -3.21 1.34 5.63
CA THR A 37 -2.67 -0.02 5.51
C THR A 37 -1.15 -0.02 5.49
N LEU A 38 -0.53 0.93 4.76
CA LEU A 38 0.92 1.11 4.77
C LEU A 38 1.42 1.43 6.19
N ALA A 39 0.75 2.31 6.94
CA ALA A 39 1.13 2.63 8.31
C ALA A 39 1.13 1.41 9.24
N LYS A 40 0.12 0.53 9.12
CA LYS A 40 0.05 -0.73 9.89
C LYS A 40 1.21 -1.67 9.55
N ILE A 41 1.56 -1.77 8.26
CA ILE A 41 2.68 -2.60 7.80
C ILE A 41 4.02 -2.00 8.25
N ALA A 42 4.17 -0.67 8.23
CA ALA A 42 5.36 0.01 8.75
C ALA A 42 5.56 -0.29 10.24
N ALA A 43 4.49 -0.20 11.02
CA ALA A 43 4.51 -0.50 12.45
C ALA A 43 4.90 -1.97 12.72
N ALA A 44 4.29 -2.92 12.00
CA ALA A 44 4.64 -4.34 12.12
C ALA A 44 6.09 -4.63 11.72
N LEU A 45 6.59 -3.98 10.67
CA LEU A 45 7.97 -4.12 10.22
C LEU A 45 8.97 -3.29 11.04
N SER A 46 8.52 -2.53 12.04
CA SER A 46 9.33 -1.61 12.85
C SER A 46 10.19 -0.67 11.98
N CYS A 47 9.59 -0.07 10.95
CA CYS A 47 10.23 0.94 10.12
C CYS A 47 9.37 2.19 9.92
N ASP A 48 10.00 3.23 9.37
CA ASP A 48 9.27 4.43 8.98
C ASP A 48 8.44 4.17 7.72
N ILE A 49 7.25 4.76 7.67
CA ILE A 49 6.35 4.61 6.52
C ILE A 49 6.95 5.20 5.23
N SER A 50 7.85 6.19 5.34
CA SER A 50 8.57 6.80 4.21
C SER A 50 9.41 5.79 3.43
N GLU A 51 9.85 4.69 4.06
CA GLU A 51 10.61 3.63 3.37
C GLU A 51 9.81 2.93 2.27
N PHE A 52 8.48 3.06 2.25
CA PHE A 52 7.64 2.52 1.18
C PHE A 52 7.52 3.44 -0.04
N PHE A 53 8.03 4.66 0.04
CA PHE A 53 7.92 5.65 -1.02
C PHE A 53 9.29 5.87 -1.67
N VAL A 54 9.26 6.06 -2.98
CA VAL A 54 10.44 6.45 -3.76
C VAL A 54 10.17 7.80 -4.41
N PRO A 55 11.22 8.60 -4.69
CA PRO A 55 11.07 9.79 -5.49
C PRO A 55 10.38 9.48 -6.82
N MET A 56 9.42 10.33 -7.17
CA MET A 56 8.75 10.30 -8.45
C MET A 56 9.81 10.55 -9.54
N ALA A 57 10.01 9.61 -10.48
CA ALA A 57 10.87 9.87 -11.63
C ALA A 57 10.25 10.98 -12.51
N ASP A 58 11.06 11.79 -13.20
CA ASP A 58 10.54 12.91 -14.00
C ASP A 58 9.62 12.49 -15.17
N ASN A 59 9.61 11.20 -15.52
CA ASN A 59 8.98 10.67 -16.73
C ASN A 59 7.64 9.96 -16.47
N ILE A 60 6.98 10.17 -15.33
CA ILE A 60 5.77 9.39 -15.00
C ILE A 60 4.57 9.90 -15.79
N VAL A 61 3.93 8.99 -16.52
CA VAL A 61 2.61 9.25 -17.12
C VAL A 61 1.63 9.50 -15.97
N THR A 62 1.09 10.71 -15.87
CA THR A 62 0.05 11.04 -14.90
C THR A 62 -1.15 10.11 -15.11
N MET A 63 -1.49 9.31 -14.10
CA MET A 63 -2.72 8.51 -14.13
C MET A 63 -3.89 9.47 -14.36
N LYS A 64 -4.69 9.22 -15.40
CA LYS A 64 -5.89 10.03 -15.65
C LYS A 64 -6.80 9.90 -14.43
N PRO A 65 -7.18 11.00 -13.78
CA PRO A 65 -8.11 10.95 -12.66
C PRO A 65 -9.41 10.25 -13.10
N LEU A 66 -10.02 9.49 -12.20
CA LEU A 66 -11.36 8.97 -12.41
C LEU A 66 -12.30 10.13 -12.77
N LYS A 67 -13.18 9.94 -13.75
CA LYS A 67 -14.18 10.95 -14.12
C LYS A 67 -15.00 11.30 -12.87
N SER A 68 -15.10 12.59 -12.55
CA SER A 68 -15.92 13.07 -11.44
C SER A 68 -17.35 12.51 -11.57
N GLY A 69 -17.78 11.72 -10.58
CA GLY A 69 -19.08 11.05 -10.57
C GLY A 69 -20.25 11.95 -10.17
N ARG A 70 -20.00 13.22 -9.82
CA ARG A 70 -21.05 14.15 -9.43
C ARG A 70 -21.82 14.57 -10.69
N LYS A 71 -22.95 13.91 -10.97
CA LYS A 71 -23.95 14.48 -11.89
C LYS A 71 -24.29 15.89 -11.36
N PRO A 72 -24.29 16.94 -12.20
CA PRO A 72 -24.79 18.23 -11.77
C PRO A 72 -26.22 18.05 -11.29
N SER A 73 -26.51 18.54 -10.08
CA SER A 73 -27.89 18.71 -9.63
C SER A 73 -28.57 19.60 -10.67
N ARG A 74 -29.50 19.05 -11.45
CA ARG A 74 -30.42 19.88 -12.23
C ARG A 74 -31.30 20.62 -11.22
N GLY A 75 -31.12 21.93 -11.15
CA GLY A 75 -32.14 22.83 -10.61
C GLY A 75 -33.36 22.86 -11.53
#